data_AF-A0A7X8PPW8-F1
#
_entry.id   AF-A0A7X8PPW8-F1
#
_cell.length_a   1.000
_cell.length_b   1.000
_cell.length_c   1.000
_cell.angle_alpha   90.00
_cell.angle_beta   90.00
_cell.angle_gamma   90.00
#
_symmetry.space_group_name_H-M   'P 1'
#
loop_
_entity.id
_entity.type
_entity.pdbx_description
1 polymer ?
#
loop_
_entity_poly.entity_id
_entity_poly.type
_entity_poly.pdbx_seq_one_letter_code
_entity_poly.pdbx_strand_id
1 'polypeptide(L)' 'MLLDEVKATLAMENLTLSEEQEKLLQSYANGECSFEQFQELVNKLLKENKAA' A
#
# COMPACT_ATOMS: atom_id res chain seq x y z
N MET A 1 -6.42 6.33 -11.83
CA MET A 1 -5.23 6.61 -12.67
C MET A 1 -3.94 6.27 -11.95
N LEU A 2 -3.52 6.97 -10.89
CA LEU A 2 -2.28 6.58 -10.15
C LEU A 2 -2.38 5.21 -9.46
N LEU A 3 -3.54 4.86 -8.91
CA LEU A 3 -3.78 3.58 -8.23
C LEU A 3 -3.64 2.36 -9.16
N ASP A 4 -4.24 2.44 -10.34
CA ASP A 4 -4.23 1.37 -11.33
C ASP A 4 -2.83 1.11 -11.85
N GLU A 5 -2.04 2.16 -12.06
CA GLU A 5 -0.64 2.03 -12.46
C GLU A 5 0.19 1.38 -11.36
N VAL A 6 0.04 1.79 -10.10
CA VAL A 6 0.76 1.18 -8.97
C VAL A 6 0.39 -0.30 -8.84
N LYS A 7 -0.90 -0.65 -8.93
CA LYS A 7 -1.34 -2.05 -8.90
C LYS A 7 -0.82 -2.84 -10.11
N ALA A 8 -0.81 -2.26 -11.29
CA ALA A 8 -0.32 -2.90 -12.51
C ALA A 8 1.20 -3.13 -12.47
N THR A 9 1.98 -2.17 -11.96
CA THR A 9 3.43 -2.32 -11.75
C THR A 9 3.73 -3.40 -10.71
N LEU A 10 3.03 -3.40 -9.57
CA LEU A 10 3.17 -4.43 -8.55
C LEU A 10 2.84 -5.82 -9.12
N ALA A 11 1.74 -5.94 -9.87
CA ALA A 11 1.36 -7.19 -10.53
C ALA A 11 2.38 -7.65 -11.59
N MET A 12 2.98 -6.72 -12.35
CA MET A 12 4.08 -7.02 -13.29
C MET A 12 5.30 -7.61 -12.58
N GLU A 13 5.56 -7.20 -11.34
CA GLU A 13 6.65 -7.73 -10.51
C GLU A 13 6.25 -8.98 -9.69
N ASN A 14 5.08 -9.57 -9.94
CA ASN A 14 4.49 -10.66 -9.12
C ASN A 14 4.32 -10.29 -7.63
N LEU A 15 4.23 -8.99 -7.33
CA LEU A 15 3.95 -8.48 -6.00
C LEU A 15 2.45 -8.23 -5.87
N THR A 16 1.85 -8.86 -4.87
CA THR A 16 0.45 -8.64 -4.51
C THR A 16 0.38 -7.81 -3.24
N LEU A 17 -0.49 -6.81 -3.23
CA LEU A 17 -0.82 -6.08 -2.01
C LEU A 17 -1.69 -6.98 -1.12
N SER A 18 -1.48 -6.94 0.18
CA SER A 18 -2.44 -7.50 1.14
C SER A 18 -3.70 -6.64 1.18
N GLU A 19 -4.82 -7.19 1.68
CA GLU A 19 -6.08 -6.43 1.81
C GLU A 19 -5.92 -5.12 2.59
N GLU A 20 -5.06 -5.12 3.62
CA GLU A 20 -4.75 -3.91 4.40
C GLU A 20 -3.93 -2.89 3.60
N GLN A 21 -2.99 -3.34 2.78
CA GLN A 21 -2.21 -2.48 1.90
C GLN A 21 -3.08 -1.89 0.78
N GLU A 22 -4.03 -2.66 0.23
CA GLU A 22 -4.99 -2.15 -0.75
C GLU A 22 -5.89 -1.07 -0.15
N LYS A 23 -6.40 -1.28 1.07
CA LYS A 23 -7.20 -0.26 1.79
C LYS A 23 -6.39 1.02 2.01
N LEU A 24 -5.13 0.90 2.44
CA LEU A 24 -4.24 2.05 2.62
C LEU A 24 -3.97 2.80 1.33
N LEU A 25 -3.72 2.07 0.23
CA LEU A 25 -3.47 2.66 -1.07
C LEU A 25 -4.72 3.38 -1.59
N GLN A 26 -5.90 2.85 -1.27
CA GLN A 26 -7.18 3.45 -1.60
C GLN A 26 -7.46 4.72 -0.79
N SER A 27 -7.19 4.72 0.52
CA SER A 27 -7.28 5.92 1.36
C SER A 27 -6.30 7.01 0.92
N TYR A 28 -5.08 6.64 0.52
CA TYR A 28 -4.13 7.58 -0.06
C TYR A 28 -4.66 8.20 -1.36
N ALA A 29 -5.22 7.40 -2.25
CA ALA A 29 -5.78 7.88 -3.51
C ALA A 29 -7.05 8.74 -3.34
N ASN A 30 -7.83 8.47 -2.29
CA ASN A 30 -8.96 9.31 -1.88
C ASN A 30 -8.51 10.62 -1.23
N GLY A 31 -7.22 10.79 -0.95
CA GLY A 31 -6.67 11.97 -0.26
C GLY A 31 -6.95 11.98 1.25
N GLU A 32 -7.32 10.84 1.83
CA GLU A 32 -7.59 10.69 3.27
C GLU A 32 -6.29 10.67 4.11
N CYS A 33 -5.15 10.37 3.48
CA CYS A 33 -3.85 10.41 4.11
C CYS A 33 -2.75 10.93 3.17
N SER A 34 -1.70 11.52 3.75
CA SER A 34 -0.52 11.99 3.01
C SER A 34 0.41 10.83 2.65
N PHE A 35 1.28 11.02 1.65
CA PHE A 35 2.25 10.01 1.22
C PHE A 35 3.17 9.55 2.38
N GLU A 36 3.60 10.48 3.23
CA GLU A 36 4.40 10.17 4.42
C GLU A 36 3.64 9.26 5.41
N GLN A 37 2.36 9.54 5.66
CA GLN A 37 1.52 8.72 6.52
C GLN A 37 1.28 7.33 5.92
N PHE A 38 1.05 7.26 4.61
CA PHE A 38 0.94 6.00 3.88
C PHE A 38 2.23 5.16 4.02
N GLN A 39 3.41 5.77 3.81
CA GLN A 39 4.70 5.08 4.01
C GLN A 39 4.89 4.57 5.44
N GLU A 40 4.52 5.36 6.46
CA GLU A 40 4.61 4.93 7.85
C GLU A 40 3.68 3.74 8.15
N LEU A 41 2.44 3.78 7.65
CA LEU A 41 1.44 2.74 7.87
C LEU A 41 1.82 1.42 7.17
N VAL A 42 2.33 1.50 5.92
CA VAL A 42 2.86 0.33 5.21
C VAL A 42 4.08 -0.24 5.93
N ASN A 43 4.99 0.60 6.42
CA ASN A 43 6.15 0.13 7.19
C ASN A 43 5.75 -0.53 8.51
N LYS A 44 4.72 -0.03 9.20
CA LYS A 44 4.16 -0.68 10.40
C LYS A 44 3.60 -2.06 10.07
N LEU A 45 2.78 -2.17 9.03
CA LEU A 45 2.21 -3.45 8.58
C LEU A 45 3.29 -4.47 8.20
N LEU A 46 4.34 -4.04 7.49
CA LEU A 46 5.47 -4.90 7.11
C LEU A 46 6.32 -5.32 8.32
N LYS A 47 6.44 -4.46 9.34
CA LYS A 47 7.17 -4.78 10.58
C LYS A 47 6.39 -5.73 11.47
N GLU A 48 5.08 -5.58 11.59
CA GLU A 48 4.24 -6.52 12.35
C GLU A 48 4.23 -7.91 11.70
N ASN A 49 4.26 -8.00 10.37
CA ASN A 49 4.38 -9.29 9.67
C ASN A 49 5.77 -9.96 9.81
N LYS A 50 6.83 -9.22 10.16
CA LYS A 50 8.17 -9.79 10.43
C LYS A 50 8.38 -10.21 11.88
N ALA A 51 7.44 -9.90 12.77
CA ALA A 51 7.52 -10.23 14.19
C ALA A 51 6.76 -11.52 14.56
N ALA A 52 6.16 -12.21 13.58
CA ALA A 52 5.46 -13.48 13.74
C ALA A 52 6.25 -14.66 13.15
#